data_AF-A0AAE6NLF7-F1
#
_entry.id   AF-A0AAE6NLF7-F1
#
_cell.length_a   1.000
_cell.length_b   1.000
_cell.length_c   1.000
_cell.angle_alpha   90.00
_cell.angle_beta   90.00
_cell.angle_gamma   90.00
#
_symmetry.space_group_name_H-M   'P 1'
#
loop_
_entity.id
_entity.type
_entity.pdbx_description
1 polymer ?
#
loop_
_entity_poly.entity_id
_entity_poly.type
_entity_poly.pdbx_seq_one_letter_code
_entity_poly.pdbx_strand_id
1 'polypeptide(L)'
;MRHLMHRHLGKAVAGAAVALTGTAAMVAITLPSDAGATGGTDPRSRPAAAAPGRDQGPPPPGVVEKAPAEGQRGRGRDPLTDDELRRAQDLALAPTRRGAAADVTGRPGPERLTTDLAELTPAETGLADPPRRALVSFYDYKSDSYLTKTVNLTTSKVESTDTQHGVQPPPSHAEAVEAARLLIAAPLGSGLRQDYRDATGHDLTGPDPLSVTGFVYRGRAEGDAPGALGDCGEHRCIRLFIKVKNGRWIDTRRFVIDLSARTVARLG
;
A
#
# COMPACT_ATOMS: atom_id res chain seq x y z
N MET A 1 -27.09 -49.30 5.16
CA MET A 1 -27.18 -48.67 3.83
C MET A 1 -26.20 -47.49 3.84
N ARG A 2 -24.89 -47.71 3.65
CA ARG A 2 -24.14 -47.68 2.37
C ARG A 2 -24.45 -46.44 1.51
N HIS A 3 -23.50 -45.49 1.48
CA HIS A 3 -22.95 -44.83 0.29
C HIS A 3 -21.73 -43.99 0.76
N LEU A 4 -20.52 -44.56 0.74
CA LEU A 4 -19.48 -44.38 -0.30
C LEU A 4 -18.93 -42.95 -0.40
N MET A 5 -18.02 -42.60 0.52
CA MET A 5 -17.07 -41.50 0.29
C MET A 5 -15.95 -42.02 -0.62
N HIS A 6 -15.95 -41.56 -1.88
CA HIS A 6 -14.86 -41.81 -2.81
C HIS A 6 -13.65 -40.94 -2.44
N ARG A 7 -12.63 -41.57 -1.84
CA ARG A 7 -11.26 -41.05 -1.83
C ARG A 7 -10.69 -41.21 -3.24
N HIS A 8 -10.41 -40.11 -3.93
CA HIS A 8 -9.63 -40.17 -5.16
C HIS A 8 -8.14 -40.08 -4.86
N LEU A 9 -7.46 -41.16 -5.26
CA LEU A 9 -6.02 -41.36 -5.34
C LEU A 9 -5.30 -40.17 -5.96
N GLY A 10 -4.25 -39.71 -5.28
CA GLY A 10 -3.18 -38.92 -5.88
C GLY A 10 -2.50 -39.74 -6.98
N LYS A 11 -2.51 -39.20 -8.21
CA LYS A 11 -1.78 -39.77 -9.34
C LYS A 11 -0.33 -39.33 -9.29
N ALA A 12 0.52 -40.31 -9.58
CA ALA A 12 1.96 -40.26 -9.54
C ALA A 12 2.56 -39.20 -10.48
N VAL A 13 3.68 -38.64 -10.02
CA VAL A 13 4.66 -37.87 -10.78
C VAL A 13 5.33 -38.81 -11.78
N ALA A 14 5.31 -38.43 -13.06
CA ALA A 14 6.21 -38.98 -14.08
C ALA A 14 6.65 -37.81 -14.97
N GLY A 15 7.93 -37.46 -14.85
CA GLY A 15 8.59 -36.45 -15.65
C GLY A 15 8.87 -36.94 -17.07
N ALA A 16 8.96 -35.98 -17.99
CA ALA A 16 9.65 -36.14 -19.26
C ALA A 16 10.24 -34.78 -19.68
N ALA A 17 11.45 -34.85 -20.20
CA ALA A 17 12.42 -33.78 -20.32
C ALA A 17 12.07 -32.72 -21.39
N VAL A 18 12.40 -31.48 -21.09
CA VAL A 18 12.48 -30.37 -22.06
C VAL A 18 13.90 -30.36 -22.62
N ALA A 19 14.05 -30.52 -23.93
CA ALA A 19 15.30 -30.27 -24.64
C ALA A 19 15.26 -28.84 -25.21
N LEU A 20 15.94 -27.90 -24.55
CA LEU A 20 16.20 -26.56 -25.08
C LEU A 20 17.62 -26.55 -25.66
N THR A 21 17.73 -26.41 -26.97
CA THR A 21 18.98 -26.07 -27.64
C THR A 21 19.26 -24.58 -27.44
N GLY A 22 20.07 -24.25 -26.43
CA GLY A 22 20.56 -22.89 -26.18
C GLY A 22 21.85 -22.63 -26.95
N THR A 23 21.82 -21.70 -27.89
CA THR A 23 23.04 -21.13 -28.48
C THR A 23 23.54 -20.03 -27.53
N ALA A 24 24.64 -20.28 -26.81
CA ALA A 24 25.26 -19.31 -25.93
C ALA A 24 26.17 -18.37 -26.74
N ALA A 25 25.76 -17.10 -26.90
CA ALA A 25 26.67 -16.03 -27.27
C ALA A 25 27.31 -15.47 -25.99
N MET A 26 28.59 -15.76 -25.76
CA MET A 26 29.35 -15.14 -24.67
C MET A 26 29.70 -13.69 -25.04
N VAL A 27 28.97 -12.74 -24.49
CA VAL A 27 29.41 -11.34 -24.43
C VAL A 27 30.24 -11.19 -23.16
N ALA A 28 31.55 -10.99 -23.32
CA ALA A 28 32.43 -10.64 -22.22
C ALA A 28 32.11 -9.20 -21.77
N ILE A 29 31.35 -9.07 -20.68
CA ILE A 29 31.19 -7.77 -19.99
C ILE A 29 32.39 -7.63 -19.05
N THR A 30 33.37 -6.83 -19.45
CA THR A 30 34.41 -6.38 -18.52
C THR A 30 33.83 -5.29 -17.64
N LEU A 31 33.35 -5.65 -16.45
CA LEU A 31 33.08 -4.67 -15.39
C LEU A 31 34.43 -4.16 -14.85
N PRO A 32 34.66 -2.85 -14.76
CA PRO A 32 35.73 -2.35 -13.91
C PRO A 32 35.31 -2.60 -12.45
N SER A 33 35.87 -3.66 -11.87
CA SER A 33 36.00 -3.79 -10.42
C SER A 33 36.98 -2.73 -9.95
N ASP A 34 36.54 -1.79 -9.14
CA ASP A 34 37.36 -1.13 -8.11
C ASP A 34 36.46 -0.53 -7.03
N ALA A 35 35.91 -1.40 -6.20
CA ALA A 35 35.49 -1.07 -4.84
C ALA A 35 36.32 -1.93 -3.89
N GLY A 36 37.47 -1.42 -3.47
CA GLY A 36 38.35 -2.10 -2.53
C GLY A 36 39.54 -1.24 -2.15
N ALA A 37 39.51 -0.68 -0.95
CA ALA A 37 40.67 -0.05 -0.33
C ALA A 37 41.76 -1.10 -0.04
N THR A 38 43.01 -0.83 -0.40
CA THR A 38 44.24 -1.09 0.39
C THR A 38 45.48 -0.81 -0.47
N GLY A 39 46.48 -0.16 0.12
CA GLY A 39 47.74 0.20 -0.53
C GLY A 39 48.78 -0.93 -0.57
N GLY A 40 49.77 -0.78 -1.45
CA GLY A 40 51.01 -1.56 -1.41
C GLY A 40 51.64 -1.87 -2.78
N THR A 41 52.50 -0.94 -3.25
CA THR A 41 53.78 -1.12 -3.99
C THR A 41 53.97 -2.20 -5.09
N ASP A 42 54.36 -1.66 -6.27
CA ASP A 42 55.40 -2.11 -7.23
C ASP A 42 55.08 -2.90 -8.52
N PRO A 43 55.87 -2.72 -9.61
CA PRO A 43 55.36 -2.14 -10.85
C PRO A 43 55.54 -3.03 -12.09
N ARG A 44 54.56 -3.04 -13.00
CA ARG A 44 54.77 -3.47 -14.40
C ARG A 44 53.99 -2.59 -15.37
N SER A 45 54.72 -1.66 -15.94
CA SER A 45 54.30 -0.78 -17.03
C SER A 45 53.88 -1.58 -18.26
N ARG A 46 52.63 -1.39 -18.71
CA ARG A 46 52.22 -1.52 -20.11
C ARG A 46 51.65 -0.16 -20.53
N PRO A 47 51.99 0.37 -21.72
CA PRO A 47 51.59 1.71 -22.10
C PRO A 47 50.08 1.72 -22.35
N ALA A 48 49.34 2.41 -21.49
CA ALA A 48 47.96 2.76 -21.77
C ALA A 48 47.97 3.78 -22.91
N ALA A 49 47.32 3.45 -24.01
CA ALA A 49 47.01 4.42 -25.05
C ALA A 49 46.22 5.57 -24.41
N ALA A 50 46.81 6.76 -24.42
CA ALA A 50 46.14 7.98 -23.99
C ALA A 50 44.94 8.23 -24.92
N ALA A 51 43.75 7.85 -24.48
CA ALA A 51 42.53 8.44 -25.02
C ALA A 51 42.50 9.89 -24.53
N PRO A 52 42.38 10.89 -25.43
CA PRO A 52 42.32 12.28 -25.03
C PRO A 52 41.09 12.47 -24.15
N GLY A 53 41.32 12.99 -22.94
CA GLY A 53 40.26 13.34 -22.00
C GLY A 53 39.26 14.28 -22.66
N ARG A 54 37.98 13.96 -22.49
CA ARG A 54 37.00 15.00 -22.29
C ARG A 54 36.65 14.93 -20.82
N ASP A 55 37.10 15.93 -20.06
CA ASP A 55 36.41 16.39 -18.86
C ASP A 55 34.99 16.74 -19.29
N GLN A 56 34.12 15.73 -19.33
CA GLN A 56 32.70 15.94 -19.44
C GLN A 56 32.32 16.42 -18.05
N GLY A 57 32.12 17.73 -17.92
CA GLY A 57 31.60 18.35 -16.71
C GLY A 57 30.32 17.65 -16.22
N PRO A 58 29.82 18.01 -15.03
CA PRO A 58 28.67 17.34 -14.42
C PRO A 58 27.55 17.13 -15.45
N PRO A 59 26.97 15.91 -15.54
CA PRO A 59 25.89 15.66 -16.48
C PRO A 59 24.79 16.69 -16.27
N PRO A 60 24.17 17.19 -17.35
CA PRO A 60 23.11 18.19 -17.22
C PRO A 60 21.98 17.62 -16.34
N PRO A 61 21.28 18.48 -15.59
CA PRO A 61 20.16 18.05 -14.76
C PRO A 61 19.16 17.22 -15.56
N GLY A 62 18.78 16.05 -15.03
CA GLY A 62 17.75 15.22 -15.65
C GLY A 62 16.43 15.98 -15.71
N VAL A 63 15.82 16.02 -16.89
CA VAL A 63 14.45 16.53 -17.09
C VAL A 63 13.50 15.34 -17.14
N VAL A 64 12.43 15.42 -16.35
CA VAL A 64 11.33 14.46 -16.40
C VAL A 64 10.41 14.86 -17.56
N GLU A 65 10.21 13.95 -18.50
CA GLU A 65 9.26 14.14 -19.58
C GLU A 65 7.83 14.20 -19.02
N LYS A 66 6.99 15.07 -19.60
CA LYS A 66 5.59 15.14 -19.22
C LYS A 66 4.90 13.83 -19.61
N ALA A 67 4.12 13.27 -18.68
CA ALA A 67 3.31 12.09 -18.98
C ALA A 67 2.37 12.36 -20.18
N PRO A 68 2.16 11.38 -21.07
CA PRO A 68 1.20 11.51 -22.16
C PRO A 68 -0.22 11.73 -21.62
N ALA A 69 -1.09 12.29 -22.45
CA ALA A 69 -2.49 12.44 -22.09
C ALA A 69 -3.13 11.07 -21.86
N GLU A 70 -3.81 10.93 -20.72
CA GLU A 70 -4.56 9.71 -20.41
C GLU A 70 -5.78 9.57 -21.33
N GLY A 71 -6.06 8.34 -21.77
CA GLY A 71 -7.27 8.03 -22.53
C GLY A 71 -8.51 7.89 -21.64
N GLN A 72 -9.71 7.85 -22.24
CA GLN A 72 -10.97 7.68 -21.49
C GLN A 72 -11.14 6.29 -20.81
N ARG A 73 -10.38 5.29 -21.30
CA ARG A 73 -10.45 3.89 -20.86
C ARG A 73 -9.09 3.23 -21.08
N GLY A 74 -8.62 2.46 -20.11
CA GLY A 74 -7.43 1.62 -20.27
C GLY A 74 -7.71 0.36 -21.10
N ARG A 75 -6.65 -0.30 -21.59
CA ARG A 75 -6.74 -1.52 -22.40
C ARG A 75 -6.08 -2.70 -21.68
N GLY A 76 -6.68 -3.88 -21.78
CA GLY A 76 -6.13 -5.09 -21.16
C GLY A 76 -5.81 -4.89 -19.68
N ARG A 77 -4.51 -5.01 -19.33
CA ARG A 77 -3.98 -4.87 -17.96
C ARG A 77 -3.45 -3.48 -17.62
N ASP A 78 -3.69 -2.47 -18.47
CA ASP A 78 -3.38 -1.08 -18.13
C ASP A 78 -4.05 -0.71 -16.80
N PRO A 79 -3.38 0.07 -15.93
CA PRO A 79 -3.99 0.62 -14.73
C PRO A 79 -5.34 1.29 -15.03
N LEU A 80 -6.17 1.41 -14.01
CA LEU A 80 -7.41 2.17 -14.13
C LEU A 80 -7.08 3.63 -14.45
N THR A 81 -7.76 4.18 -15.44
CA THR A 81 -7.72 5.61 -15.73
C THR A 81 -8.42 6.41 -14.63
N ASP A 82 -8.15 7.71 -14.51
CA ASP A 82 -8.83 8.60 -13.55
C ASP A 82 -10.36 8.55 -13.72
N ASP A 83 -10.80 8.46 -14.97
CA ASP A 83 -12.20 8.31 -15.35
C ASP A 83 -12.79 6.98 -14.89
N GLU A 84 -12.05 5.88 -15.04
CA GLU A 84 -12.47 4.56 -14.57
C GLU A 84 -12.48 4.46 -13.05
N LEU A 85 -11.48 5.05 -12.37
CA LEU A 85 -11.41 5.13 -10.92
C LEU A 85 -12.65 5.83 -10.36
N ARG A 86 -12.98 7.02 -10.88
CA ARG A 86 -14.17 7.78 -10.45
C ARG A 86 -15.45 6.99 -10.71
N ARG A 87 -15.63 6.46 -11.92
CA ARG A 87 -16.81 5.64 -12.27
C ARG A 87 -16.94 4.41 -11.38
N ALA A 88 -15.85 3.69 -11.10
CA ALA A 88 -15.85 2.52 -10.23
C ALA A 88 -16.35 2.88 -8.82
N GLN A 89 -15.81 3.98 -8.27
CA GLN A 89 -16.13 4.45 -6.93
C GLN A 89 -17.60 4.87 -6.81
N ASP A 90 -18.11 5.61 -7.80
CA ASP A 90 -19.51 6.04 -7.84
C ASP A 90 -20.47 4.85 -7.96
N LEU A 91 -20.15 3.88 -8.83
CA LEU A 91 -20.97 2.67 -9.01
C LEU A 91 -20.94 1.77 -7.77
N ALA A 92 -19.81 1.67 -7.09
CA ALA A 92 -19.67 0.85 -5.90
C ALA A 92 -20.48 1.41 -4.71
N LEU A 93 -20.66 2.73 -4.63
CA LEU A 93 -21.31 3.41 -3.52
C LEU A 93 -22.80 3.68 -3.78
N ALA A 94 -23.63 2.66 -3.59
CA ALA A 94 -25.08 2.78 -3.69
C ALA A 94 -25.62 3.92 -2.79
N PRO A 95 -26.55 4.78 -3.28
CA PRO A 95 -27.07 5.92 -2.52
C PRO A 95 -27.63 5.55 -1.14
N THR A 96 -28.29 4.40 -1.03
CA THR A 96 -28.88 3.89 0.23
C THR A 96 -27.85 3.60 1.31
N ARG A 97 -26.60 3.24 0.94
CA ARG A 97 -25.54 2.96 1.92
C ARG A 97 -24.87 4.22 2.45
N ARG A 98 -24.94 5.36 1.74
CA ARG A 98 -24.31 6.61 2.19
C ARG A 98 -24.85 7.11 3.53
N GLY A 99 -26.14 6.94 3.79
CA GLY A 99 -26.73 7.32 5.09
C GLY A 99 -26.61 6.26 6.18
N ALA A 100 -26.26 5.01 5.81
CA ALA A 100 -26.30 3.87 6.72
C ALA A 100 -24.93 3.49 7.30
N ALA A 101 -23.84 4.00 6.73
CA ALA A 101 -22.45 3.73 7.09
C ALA A 101 -21.73 4.99 7.61
N ALA A 102 -20.54 4.84 8.17
CA ALA A 102 -19.70 5.94 8.65
C ALA A 102 -18.24 5.85 8.16
N ASP A 103 -17.64 7.02 7.93
CA ASP A 103 -16.24 7.19 7.56
C ASP A 103 -15.36 7.25 8.80
N VAL A 104 -14.04 7.34 8.63
CA VAL A 104 -13.09 7.38 9.76
C VAL A 104 -13.31 8.57 10.69
N THR A 105 -13.94 9.64 10.20
CA THR A 105 -14.29 10.83 10.99
C THR A 105 -15.65 10.72 11.67
N GLY A 106 -16.41 9.65 11.42
CA GLY A 106 -17.77 9.44 11.90
C GLY A 106 -18.85 10.09 11.05
N ARG A 107 -18.51 10.67 9.89
CA ARG A 107 -19.50 11.28 8.98
C ARG A 107 -20.18 10.21 8.11
N PRO A 108 -21.37 10.48 7.55
CA PRO A 108 -22.09 9.50 6.73
C PRO A 108 -21.31 9.05 5.49
N GLY A 109 -21.33 7.74 5.26
CA GLY A 109 -20.71 7.05 4.12
C GLY A 109 -19.46 6.30 4.56
N PRO A 110 -19.19 5.08 4.05
CA PRO A 110 -18.04 4.30 4.48
C PRO A 110 -16.72 4.94 4.00
N GLU A 111 -15.65 4.72 4.77
CA GLU A 111 -14.29 5.12 4.40
C GLU A 111 -13.83 4.33 3.17
N ARG A 112 -13.37 5.01 2.12
CA ARG A 112 -12.83 4.35 0.94
C ARG A 112 -11.36 4.00 1.18
N LEU A 113 -11.00 2.75 0.93
CA LEU A 113 -9.63 2.26 1.13
C LEU A 113 -8.85 2.19 -0.18
N THR A 114 -9.23 1.28 -1.08
CA THR A 114 -8.54 1.09 -2.37
C THR A 114 -9.51 1.01 -3.54
N THR A 115 -8.99 1.25 -4.74
CA THR A 115 -9.67 1.02 -6.00
C THR A 115 -8.65 0.53 -7.00
N ASP A 116 -8.72 -0.75 -7.32
CA ASP A 116 -7.70 -1.44 -8.10
C ASP A 116 -8.32 -2.10 -9.33
N LEU A 117 -7.54 -2.30 -10.40
CA LEU A 117 -7.95 -3.16 -11.50
C LEU A 117 -8.10 -4.59 -10.94
N ALA A 118 -9.26 -5.20 -11.12
CA ALA A 118 -9.45 -6.58 -10.69
C ALA A 118 -8.68 -7.52 -11.63
N GLU A 119 -8.03 -8.53 -11.05
CA GLU A 119 -7.36 -9.56 -11.82
C GLU A 119 -8.38 -10.40 -12.61
N LEU A 120 -7.95 -10.84 -13.80
CA LEU A 120 -8.74 -11.76 -14.60
C LEU A 120 -8.77 -13.13 -13.94
N THR A 121 -9.91 -13.81 -14.06
CA THR A 121 -9.96 -15.22 -13.65
C THR A 121 -9.16 -16.10 -14.62
N PRO A 122 -8.75 -17.31 -14.21
CA PRO A 122 -8.08 -18.24 -15.11
C PRO A 122 -8.86 -18.55 -16.39
N ALA A 123 -10.20 -18.57 -16.33
CA ALA A 123 -11.07 -18.80 -17.48
C ALA A 123 -11.18 -17.60 -18.44
N GLU A 124 -10.87 -16.40 -17.96
CA GLU A 124 -10.90 -15.16 -18.76
C GLU A 124 -9.52 -14.83 -19.35
N THR A 125 -8.49 -15.51 -18.88
CA THR A 125 -7.14 -15.40 -19.43
C THR A 125 -7.14 -15.87 -20.88
N GLY A 126 -6.73 -15.00 -21.81
CA GLY A 126 -6.65 -15.30 -23.24
C GLY A 126 -7.90 -14.97 -24.05
N LEU A 127 -8.96 -14.45 -23.42
CA LEU A 127 -10.05 -13.84 -24.17
C LEU A 127 -9.54 -12.62 -24.95
N ALA A 128 -10.05 -12.44 -26.18
CA ALA A 128 -9.70 -11.29 -27.01
C ALA A 128 -10.16 -9.95 -26.38
N ASP A 129 -11.29 -9.99 -25.67
CA ASP A 129 -11.86 -8.85 -24.94
C ASP A 129 -12.36 -9.30 -23.56
N PRO A 130 -11.46 -9.44 -22.57
CA PRO A 130 -11.87 -9.83 -21.23
C PRO A 130 -12.60 -8.67 -20.52
N PRO A 131 -13.52 -8.98 -19.59
CA PRO A 131 -14.24 -7.96 -18.85
C PRO A 131 -13.29 -7.10 -18.03
N ARG A 132 -13.43 -5.78 -18.16
CA ARG A 132 -12.64 -4.81 -17.38
C ARG A 132 -13.38 -4.48 -16.09
N ARG A 133 -12.83 -4.94 -14.97
CA ARG A 133 -13.44 -4.82 -13.64
C ARG A 133 -12.54 -4.04 -12.70
N ALA A 134 -13.13 -3.29 -11.79
CA ALA A 134 -12.47 -2.65 -10.67
C ALA A 134 -12.87 -3.33 -9.36
N LEU A 135 -11.90 -3.57 -8.48
CA LEU A 135 -12.13 -3.97 -7.09
C LEU A 135 -12.10 -2.70 -6.24
N VAL A 136 -13.24 -2.34 -5.66
CA VAL A 136 -13.36 -1.18 -4.76
C VAL A 136 -13.52 -1.68 -3.34
N SER A 137 -12.72 -1.16 -2.42
CA SER A 137 -12.77 -1.54 -1.02
C SER A 137 -13.11 -0.37 -0.11
N PHE A 138 -13.88 -0.66 0.94
CA PHE A 138 -14.33 0.30 1.92
C PHE A 138 -14.24 -0.26 3.34
N TYR A 139 -14.19 0.61 4.33
CA TYR A 139 -14.40 0.27 5.73
C TYR A 139 -15.59 1.06 6.27
N ASP A 140 -16.54 0.39 6.90
CA ASP A 140 -17.67 1.05 7.58
C ASP A 140 -17.40 1.08 9.08
N TYR A 141 -17.04 2.26 9.58
CA TYR A 141 -16.74 2.50 10.99
C TYR A 141 -17.97 2.41 11.90
N LYS A 142 -19.19 2.39 11.34
CA LYS A 142 -20.41 2.20 12.14
C LYS A 142 -20.66 0.73 12.48
N SER A 143 -20.18 -0.19 11.66
CA SER A 143 -20.39 -1.64 11.80
C SER A 143 -19.08 -2.43 11.94
N ASP A 144 -17.95 -1.75 12.00
CA ASP A 144 -16.60 -2.33 12.02
C ASP A 144 -16.42 -3.43 10.98
N SER A 145 -16.81 -3.12 9.74
CA SER A 145 -16.80 -4.07 8.62
C SER A 145 -15.96 -3.59 7.44
N TYR A 146 -15.23 -4.52 6.85
CA TYR A 146 -14.51 -4.36 5.59
C TYR A 146 -15.40 -4.83 4.44
N LEU A 147 -15.60 -3.97 3.45
CA LEU A 147 -16.46 -4.24 2.31
C LEU A 147 -15.64 -4.24 1.03
N THR A 148 -15.84 -5.24 0.19
CA THR A 148 -15.25 -5.27 -1.16
C THR A 148 -16.33 -5.41 -2.20
N LYS A 149 -16.15 -4.73 -3.34
CA LYS A 149 -17.09 -4.71 -4.44
C LYS A 149 -16.36 -4.85 -5.75
N THR A 150 -16.79 -5.80 -6.57
CA THR A 150 -16.31 -5.90 -7.95
C THR A 150 -17.28 -5.17 -8.86
N VAL A 151 -16.78 -4.14 -9.54
CA VAL A 151 -17.52 -3.31 -10.48
C VAL A 151 -17.07 -3.63 -11.89
N ASN A 152 -17.96 -4.07 -12.76
CA ASN A 152 -17.68 -4.20 -14.18
C ASN A 152 -17.86 -2.84 -14.86
N LEU A 153 -16.75 -2.31 -15.39
CA LEU A 153 -16.70 -0.99 -16.00
C LEU A 153 -17.25 -0.99 -17.43
N THR A 154 -17.24 -2.14 -18.10
CA THR A 154 -17.88 -2.28 -19.42
C THR A 154 -19.40 -2.22 -19.29
N THR A 155 -19.98 -2.92 -18.31
CA THR A 155 -21.44 -3.00 -18.14
C THR A 155 -21.99 -1.98 -17.16
N SER A 156 -21.13 -1.26 -16.44
CA SER A 156 -21.48 -0.33 -15.37
C SER A 156 -22.32 -0.97 -14.25
N LYS A 157 -21.98 -2.22 -13.89
CA LYS A 157 -22.70 -3.00 -12.86
C LYS A 157 -21.77 -3.44 -11.75
N VAL A 158 -22.28 -3.45 -10.52
CA VAL A 158 -21.66 -4.16 -9.40
C VAL A 158 -21.99 -5.64 -9.56
N GLU A 159 -20.98 -6.47 -9.76
CA GLU A 159 -21.13 -7.92 -9.97
C GLU A 159 -21.05 -8.71 -8.66
N SER A 160 -20.29 -8.22 -7.68
CA SER A 160 -20.20 -8.84 -6.37
C SER A 160 -20.08 -7.80 -5.26
N THR A 161 -20.52 -8.18 -4.07
CA THR A 161 -20.29 -7.44 -2.83
C THR A 161 -20.01 -8.45 -1.75
N ASP A 162 -18.93 -8.24 -1.01
CA ASP A 162 -18.53 -9.05 0.12
C ASP A 162 -18.34 -8.16 1.35
N THR A 163 -18.56 -8.72 2.54
CA THR A 163 -18.49 -7.99 3.81
C THR A 163 -17.89 -8.92 4.87
N GLN A 164 -16.81 -8.45 5.49
CA GLN A 164 -16.01 -9.21 6.44
C GLN A 164 -15.77 -8.39 7.71
N HIS A 165 -15.61 -9.06 8.84
CA HIS A 165 -15.21 -8.44 10.11
C HIS A 165 -13.84 -8.95 10.53
N GLY A 166 -13.12 -8.15 11.32
CA GLY A 166 -11.78 -8.49 11.81
C GLY A 166 -10.68 -8.54 10.73
N VAL A 167 -10.98 -8.07 9.51
CA VAL A 167 -10.02 -7.97 8.41
C VAL A 167 -9.38 -6.59 8.42
N GLN A 168 -8.05 -6.56 8.43
CA GLN A 168 -7.28 -5.33 8.61
C GLN A 168 -6.38 -5.06 7.39
N PRO A 169 -6.94 -4.51 6.29
CA PRO A 169 -6.12 -4.02 5.18
C PRO A 169 -5.25 -2.82 5.62
N PRO A 170 -4.18 -2.50 4.86
CA PRO A 170 -3.35 -1.32 5.14
C PRO A 170 -4.19 -0.04 5.34
N PRO A 171 -3.80 0.86 6.25
CA PRO A 171 -4.52 2.12 6.44
C PRO A 171 -4.43 3.06 5.24
N SER A 172 -5.52 3.76 4.96
CA SER A 172 -5.56 4.85 4.00
C SER A 172 -4.78 6.06 4.53
N HIS A 173 -4.43 7.00 3.64
CA HIS A 173 -3.83 8.25 4.08
C HIS A 173 -4.80 9.08 4.95
N ALA A 174 -6.11 9.05 4.63
CA ALA A 174 -7.13 9.75 5.40
C ALA A 174 -7.23 9.17 6.81
N GLU A 175 -7.14 7.85 6.95
CA GLU A 175 -7.10 7.18 8.25
C GLU A 175 -5.85 7.58 9.06
N ALA A 176 -4.68 7.64 8.43
CA ALA A 176 -3.46 8.09 9.09
C ALA A 176 -3.55 9.56 9.56
N VAL A 177 -4.18 10.43 8.77
CA VAL A 177 -4.42 11.84 9.12
C VAL A 177 -5.41 11.97 10.27
N GLU A 178 -6.50 11.20 10.26
CA GLU A 178 -7.47 11.22 11.35
C GLU A 178 -6.89 10.65 12.65
N ALA A 179 -6.11 9.58 12.59
CA ALA A 179 -5.42 9.07 13.76
C ALA A 179 -4.43 10.09 14.34
N ALA A 180 -3.71 10.83 13.49
CA ALA A 180 -2.83 11.90 13.94
C ALA A 180 -3.63 13.02 14.61
N ARG A 181 -4.80 13.39 14.07
CA ARG A 181 -5.71 14.35 14.70
C ARG A 181 -6.17 13.89 16.09
N LEU A 182 -6.58 12.63 16.22
CA LEU A 182 -6.96 12.03 17.51
C LEU A 182 -5.80 12.05 18.51
N LEU A 183 -4.59 11.64 18.09
CA LEU A 183 -3.40 11.67 18.93
C LEU A 183 -3.07 13.09 19.39
N ILE A 184 -3.07 14.07 18.48
CA ILE A 184 -2.79 15.49 18.80
C ILE A 184 -3.82 16.05 19.77
N ALA A 185 -5.09 15.65 19.67
CA ALA A 185 -6.14 16.09 20.58
C ALA A 185 -6.09 15.40 21.95
N ALA A 186 -5.57 14.17 22.01
CA ALA A 186 -5.53 13.38 23.24
C ALA A 186 -4.56 13.98 24.29
N PRO A 187 -4.83 13.78 25.59
CA PRO A 187 -3.87 14.09 26.66
C PRO A 187 -2.53 13.38 26.48
N LEU A 188 -2.57 12.14 25.98
CA LEU A 188 -1.38 11.33 25.66
C LEU A 188 -0.51 11.94 24.54
N GLY A 189 -1.08 12.80 23.69
CA GLY A 189 -0.35 13.51 22.64
C GLY A 189 0.39 14.76 23.11
N SER A 190 0.40 15.07 24.41
CA SER A 190 1.13 16.24 24.94
C SER A 190 2.61 16.21 24.58
N GLY A 191 3.25 15.04 24.68
CA GLY A 191 4.64 14.85 24.26
C GLY A 191 4.87 15.13 22.78
N LEU A 192 3.98 14.66 21.90
CA LEU A 192 4.03 14.95 20.46
C LEU A 192 3.95 16.47 20.18
N ARG A 193 3.04 17.18 20.87
CA ARG A 193 2.91 18.65 20.73
C ARG A 193 4.15 19.37 21.23
N GLN A 194 4.74 18.90 22.33
CA GLN A 194 5.97 19.45 22.89
C GLN A 194 7.16 19.23 21.94
N ASP A 195 7.36 18.00 21.46
CA ASP A 195 8.45 17.67 20.52
C ASP A 195 8.35 18.50 19.23
N TYR A 196 7.13 18.72 18.72
CA TYR A 196 6.90 19.60 17.58
C TYR A 196 7.26 21.06 17.89
N ARG A 197 6.83 21.57 19.04
CA ARG A 197 7.13 22.94 19.48
C ARG A 197 8.63 23.15 19.68
N ASP A 198 9.33 22.19 20.26
CA ASP A 198 10.78 22.25 20.45
C ASP A 198 11.55 22.19 19.12
N ALA A 199 11.02 21.46 18.14
CA ALA A 199 11.64 21.34 16.82
C ALA A 199 11.35 22.54 15.89
N THR A 200 10.24 23.26 16.08
CA THR A 200 9.75 24.25 15.11
C THR A 200 9.49 25.64 15.66
N GLY A 201 9.36 25.80 16.99
CA GLY A 201 8.93 27.04 17.64
C GLY A 201 7.43 27.33 17.54
N HIS A 202 6.64 26.43 16.95
CA HIS A 202 5.21 26.63 16.70
C HIS A 202 4.33 25.61 17.45
N ASP A 203 3.07 25.97 17.68
CA ASP A 203 2.10 25.02 18.24
C ASP A 203 1.60 24.02 17.21
N LEU A 204 1.53 22.75 17.62
CA LEU A 204 0.89 21.70 16.85
C LEU A 204 -0.61 21.66 17.16
N THR A 205 -1.41 22.27 16.30
CA THR A 205 -2.88 22.35 16.44
C THR A 205 -3.64 21.35 15.56
N GLY A 206 -2.95 20.70 14.62
CA GLY A 206 -3.54 19.75 13.69
C GLY A 206 -2.47 18.97 12.90
N PRO A 207 -2.88 18.04 12.02
CA PRO A 207 -1.96 17.16 11.31
C PRO A 207 -1.27 17.80 10.09
N ASP A 208 -1.71 18.97 9.63
CA ASP A 208 -1.22 19.63 8.41
C ASP A 208 0.30 19.86 8.34
N PRO A 209 1.03 20.21 9.42
CA PRO A 209 2.49 20.37 9.35
C PRO A 209 3.24 19.02 9.39
N LEU A 210 2.52 17.89 9.45
CA LEU A 210 3.09 16.56 9.59
C LEU A 210 2.98 15.76 8.28
N SER A 211 3.99 14.93 8.03
CA SER A 211 3.90 13.77 7.15
C SER A 211 3.59 12.55 8.02
N VAL A 212 2.49 11.86 7.74
CA VAL A 212 2.00 10.73 8.54
C VAL A 212 1.91 9.47 7.69
N THR A 213 2.26 8.35 8.29
CA THR A 213 2.09 7.00 7.70
C THR A 213 1.51 6.09 8.75
N GLY A 214 0.40 5.42 8.41
CA GLY A 214 -0.31 4.50 9.28
C GLY A 214 0.09 3.05 9.03
N PHE A 215 0.08 2.25 10.10
CA PHE A 215 0.29 0.80 10.06
C PHE A 215 -0.77 0.11 10.90
N VAL A 216 -1.27 -1.03 10.45
CA VAL A 216 -2.21 -1.84 11.22
C VAL A 216 -1.58 -2.27 12.54
N TYR A 217 -2.37 -2.25 13.61
CA TYR A 217 -2.06 -2.95 14.86
C TYR A 217 -3.16 -3.97 15.17
N ARG A 218 -2.81 -5.26 15.13
CA ARG A 218 -3.77 -6.37 15.28
C ARG A 218 -3.97 -6.84 16.73
N GLY A 219 -3.65 -6.01 17.70
CA GLY A 219 -3.84 -6.32 19.13
C GLY A 219 -3.13 -7.61 19.52
N ARG A 220 -3.90 -8.58 20.05
CA ARG A 220 -3.39 -9.84 20.59
C ARG A 220 -2.59 -10.69 19.59
N ALA A 221 -2.81 -10.49 18.29
CA ALA A 221 -2.03 -11.17 17.27
C ALA A 221 -0.57 -10.65 17.18
N GLU A 222 -0.28 -9.48 17.77
CA GLU A 222 1.04 -8.85 17.79
C GLU A 222 1.70 -8.83 19.19
N GLY A 223 1.04 -9.37 20.21
CA GLY A 223 1.55 -9.44 21.59
C GLY A 223 0.48 -9.09 22.64
N ASP A 224 0.89 -8.74 23.85
CA ASP A 224 -0.06 -8.30 24.89
C ASP A 224 -0.79 -7.03 24.44
N ALA A 225 -2.12 -7.09 24.47
CA ALA A 225 -3.01 -5.97 24.17
C ALA A 225 -3.89 -5.67 25.39
N PRO A 226 -3.31 -5.04 26.44
CA PRO A 226 -4.02 -4.82 27.69
C PRO A 226 -5.02 -3.66 27.59
N GLY A 227 -6.06 -3.72 28.43
CA GLY A 227 -7.02 -2.63 28.61
C GLY A 227 -7.71 -2.21 27.31
N ALA A 228 -7.61 -0.92 26.98
CA ALA A 228 -8.25 -0.31 25.81
C ALA A 228 -7.78 -0.85 24.44
N LEU A 229 -6.75 -1.72 24.41
CA LEU A 229 -6.26 -2.37 23.19
C LEU A 229 -6.87 -3.75 22.94
N GLY A 230 -7.71 -4.24 23.86
CA GLY A 230 -8.26 -5.60 23.80
C GLY A 230 -9.09 -5.89 22.55
N ASP A 231 -9.75 -4.86 22.02
CA ASP A 231 -10.64 -4.95 20.86
C ASP A 231 -9.89 -4.76 19.52
N CYS A 232 -8.60 -4.38 19.57
CA CYS A 232 -7.79 -4.21 18.37
C CYS A 232 -7.62 -5.53 17.61
N GLY A 233 -7.88 -5.49 16.30
CA GLY A 233 -7.98 -6.68 15.45
C GLY A 233 -9.41 -6.90 15.00
N GLU A 234 -10.39 -6.71 15.89
CA GLU A 234 -11.79 -6.50 15.54
C GLU A 234 -12.00 -5.03 15.14
N HIS A 235 -11.67 -4.12 16.05
CA HIS A 235 -11.55 -2.69 15.78
C HIS A 235 -10.35 -2.40 14.87
N ARG A 236 -10.49 -1.34 14.07
CA ARG A 236 -9.44 -0.84 13.19
C ARG A 236 -8.45 0.04 13.96
N CYS A 237 -7.49 -0.62 14.60
CA CYS A 237 -6.41 0.05 15.31
C CYS A 237 -5.18 0.27 14.43
N ILE A 238 -4.56 1.45 14.54
CA ILE A 238 -3.36 1.79 13.79
C ILE A 238 -2.26 2.41 14.66
N ARG A 239 -1.02 2.24 14.23
CA ARG A 239 0.17 2.95 14.72
C ARG A 239 0.59 3.97 13.68
N LEU A 240 1.26 5.03 14.14
CA LEU A 240 1.71 6.12 13.28
C LEU A 240 3.23 6.22 13.27
N PHE A 241 3.78 6.49 12.10
CA PHE A 241 5.06 7.17 11.96
C PHE A 241 4.80 8.61 11.55
N ILE A 242 5.37 9.53 12.33
CA ILE A 242 5.15 10.96 12.18
C ILE A 242 6.48 11.66 11.93
N LYS A 243 6.50 12.49 10.90
CA LYS A 243 7.62 13.39 10.59
C LYS A 243 7.09 14.81 10.47
N VAL A 244 7.82 15.79 10.99
CA VAL A 244 7.57 17.19 10.61
C VAL A 244 7.88 17.35 9.12
N LYS A 245 6.99 18.00 8.36
CA LYS A 245 7.27 18.27 6.94
C LYS A 245 8.60 19.01 6.81
N ASN A 246 9.51 18.49 5.99
CA ASN A 246 10.89 18.98 5.84
C ASN A 246 11.71 19.02 7.15
N GLY A 247 11.32 18.24 8.16
CA GLY A 247 11.94 18.24 9.49
C GLY A 247 12.25 16.86 10.03
N ARG A 248 12.34 16.75 11.36
CA ARG A 248 12.72 15.51 12.07
C ARG A 248 11.52 14.57 12.24
N TRP A 249 11.84 13.30 12.52
CA TRP A 249 10.88 12.32 12.99
C TRP A 249 10.51 12.57 14.45
N ILE A 250 9.27 12.31 14.81
CA ILE A 250 8.78 12.33 16.20
C ILE A 250 8.49 10.90 16.62
N ASP A 251 8.92 10.50 17.82
CA ASP A 251 8.76 9.12 18.29
C ASP A 251 7.32 8.86 18.77
N THR A 252 6.53 8.23 17.92
CA THR A 252 5.15 7.81 18.22
C THR A 252 5.00 6.30 18.38
N ARG A 253 6.11 5.56 18.52
CA ARG A 253 6.09 4.08 18.48
C ARG A 253 5.26 3.45 19.58
N ARG A 254 5.11 4.12 20.73
CA ARG A 254 4.34 3.62 21.87
C ARG A 254 2.84 3.93 21.79
N PHE A 255 2.38 4.62 20.76
CA PHE A 255 0.95 4.95 20.65
C PHE A 255 0.25 4.04 19.66
N VAL A 256 -0.95 3.63 20.04
CA VAL A 256 -1.92 2.95 19.18
C VAL A 256 -3.19 3.78 19.22
N ILE A 257 -3.77 4.01 18.06
CA ILE A 257 -5.01 4.76 17.88
C ILE A 257 -6.06 3.76 17.43
N ASP A 258 -7.11 3.62 18.21
CA ASP A 258 -8.30 2.90 17.81
C ASP A 258 -9.20 3.86 17.03
N LEU A 259 -9.28 3.68 15.71
CA LEU A 259 -10.10 4.53 14.85
C LEU A 259 -11.60 4.21 14.99
N SER A 260 -11.94 2.97 15.34
CA SER A 260 -13.32 2.52 15.58
C SER A 260 -13.90 3.17 16.83
N ALA A 261 -13.18 3.10 17.95
CA ALA A 261 -13.60 3.72 19.21
C ALA A 261 -13.21 5.21 19.32
N ARG A 262 -12.40 5.72 18.38
CA ARG A 262 -11.83 7.08 18.38
C ARG A 262 -11.04 7.38 19.66
N THR A 263 -10.26 6.40 20.12
CA THR A 263 -9.45 6.51 21.34
C THR A 263 -7.96 6.37 21.07
N VAL A 264 -7.14 6.80 22.03
CA VAL A 264 -5.69 6.71 21.97
C VAL A 264 -5.22 5.96 23.19
N ALA A 265 -4.39 4.95 22.98
CA ALA A 265 -3.78 4.14 24.02
C ALA A 265 -2.26 4.11 23.86
N ARG A 266 -1.59 3.79 24.97
CA ARG A 266 -0.13 3.70 25.03
C ARG A 266 0.27 2.26 25.34
N LEU A 267 1.22 1.74 24.58
CA LEU A 267 1.92 0.48 24.85
C LEU A 267 2.84 0.65 26.06
N GLY A 268 2.89 -0.37 26.92
CA GLY A 268 3.76 -0.45 28.10
C GLY A 268 5.24 -0.28 27.77
#